data_AF-A0A1Y6JV78-F1
#
_entry.id   AF-A0A1Y6JV78-F1
#
_cell.length_a   1.000
_cell.length_b   1.000
_cell.length_c   1.000
_cell.angle_alpha   90.00
_cell.angle_beta   90.00
_cell.angle_gamma   90.00
#
_symmetry.space_group_name_H-M   'P 1'
#
loop_
_entity.id
_entity.type
_entity.pdbx_description
1 polymer ?
#
loop_
_entity_poly.entity_id
_entity_poly.type
_entity_poly.pdbx_seq_one_letter_code
_entity_poly.pdbx_strand_id
1 'polypeptide(L)'
;MRVRIEQDEKLTTPEVVLQVPPQTAGTAELVAALQAAVPPQQLTLSHRGRQVRVAIATILFCEAAGHQVTVHTAGQLYTTREPLYQLAERLPDQFIRASKSAILNRDQVASLTRSLTGNLVKFQQSHKQLYVSRRYYGDVKRALERKGQLG
;
A
#
# COMPACT_ATOMS: atom_id res chain seq x y z
N MET A 1 19.14 -21.27 -19.44
CA MET A 1 18.04 -20.58 -18.73
C MET A 1 16.75 -21.32 -19.06
N ARG A 2 16.00 -21.76 -18.04
CA ARG A 2 14.69 -22.43 -18.22
C ARG A 2 13.64 -21.55 -17.53
N VAL A 3 12.64 -21.10 -18.27
CA VAL A 3 11.54 -20.29 -17.73
C VAL A 3 10.34 -21.21 -17.51
N ARG A 4 9.78 -21.18 -16.30
CA ARG A 4 8.55 -21.90 -15.93
C ARG A 4 7.49 -20.87 -15.57
N ILE A 5 6.29 -21.04 -16.09
CA ILE A 5 5.11 -20.26 -15.72
C ILE A 5 4.14 -21.22 -15.05
N GLU A 6 3.71 -20.89 -13.84
CA GLU A 6 2.68 -21.60 -13.10
C GLU A 6 1.47 -20.66 -12.97
N GLN A 7 0.31 -21.13 -13.42
CA GLN A 7 -0.95 -20.40 -13.28
C GLN A 7 -1.68 -20.94 -12.06
N ASP A 8 -1.89 -20.11 -11.04
CA ASP A 8 -2.67 -20.44 -9.86
C ASP A 8 -3.89 -19.52 -9.78
N GLU A 9 -5.08 -20.11 -9.92
CA GLU A 9 -6.36 -19.39 -9.88
C GLU A 9 -6.65 -18.77 -8.51
N LYS A 10 -5.94 -19.17 -7.45
CA LYS A 10 -6.09 -18.62 -6.10
C LYS A 10 -5.30 -17.33 -5.90
N LEU A 11 -4.35 -17.02 -6.78
CA LEU A 11 -3.54 -15.81 -6.67
C LEU A 11 -4.34 -14.58 -7.14
N THR A 12 -4.57 -13.65 -6.22
CA THR A 12 -5.19 -12.35 -6.52
C THR A 12 -4.17 -11.31 -7.00
N THR A 13 -2.88 -11.60 -6.85
CA THR A 13 -1.77 -10.77 -7.32
C THR A 13 -0.66 -11.66 -7.92
N PRO A 14 0.05 -11.18 -8.95
CA PRO A 14 1.12 -11.96 -9.56
C PRO A 14 2.30 -12.12 -8.58
N GLU A 15 2.77 -13.35 -8.41
CA GLU A 15 3.97 -13.68 -7.64
C GLU A 15 5.08 -14.15 -8.60
N VAL A 16 6.33 -13.75 -8.31
CA VAL A 16 7.51 -14.18 -9.07
C VAL A 16 8.48 -14.86 -8.11
N VAL A 17 8.66 -16.18 -8.27
CA VAL A 17 9.64 -16.96 -7.50
C VAL A 17 10.87 -17.22 -8.35
N LEU A 18 12.02 -16.72 -7.89
CA LEU A 18 13.29 -16.86 -8.58
C LEU A 18 14.14 -17.95 -7.91
N GLN A 19 14.32 -19.10 -8.58
CA GLN A 19 15.20 -20.18 -8.11
C GLN A 19 16.53 -20.13 -8.86
N VAL A 20 17.60 -19.79 -8.15
CA VAL A 20 18.96 -19.66 -8.70
C VAL A 20 20.01 -20.32 -7.79
N PRO A 21 21.13 -20.84 -8.33
CA PRO A 21 22.25 -21.28 -7.51
C PRO A 21 22.78 -20.19 -6.56
N PRO A 22 23.33 -20.54 -5.37
CA PRO A 22 23.70 -19.57 -4.33
C PRO A 22 24.70 -18.47 -4.74
N GLN A 23 25.47 -18.71 -5.80
CA GLN A 23 26.53 -17.80 -6.27
C GLN A 23 26.26 -17.32 -7.70
N THR A 24 24.98 -17.23 -8.08
CA THR A 24 24.60 -16.71 -9.39
C THR A 24 24.88 -15.21 -9.45
N ALA A 25 25.97 -14.84 -10.12
CA ALA A 25 26.26 -13.45 -10.44
C ALA A 25 25.10 -12.83 -11.23
N GLY A 26 24.79 -11.55 -10.99
CA GLY A 26 23.72 -10.88 -11.70
C GLY A 26 22.32 -11.04 -11.08
N THR A 27 22.19 -11.69 -9.91
CA THR A 27 20.87 -11.95 -9.30
C THR A 27 20.14 -10.64 -8.95
N ALA A 28 20.86 -9.62 -8.47
CA ALA A 28 20.26 -8.32 -8.13
C ALA A 28 19.74 -7.59 -9.37
N GLU A 29 20.50 -7.62 -10.45
CA GLU A 29 20.15 -7.04 -11.75
C GLU A 29 18.94 -7.75 -12.36
N LEU A 30 18.87 -9.09 -12.23
CA LEU A 30 17.73 -9.87 -12.71
C LEU A 30 16.46 -9.54 -11.92
N VAL A 31 16.56 -9.41 -10.60
CA VAL A 31 15.45 -8.97 -9.74
C VAL A 31 14.98 -7.57 -10.15
N ALA A 32 15.91 -6.62 -10.34
CA ALA A 32 15.56 -5.26 -10.76
C ALA A 32 14.89 -5.23 -12.14
N ALA A 33 15.38 -6.02 -13.10
CA ALA A 33 14.78 -6.12 -14.43
C ALA A 33 13.35 -6.70 -14.38
N LEU A 34 13.11 -7.72 -13.56
CA LEU A 34 11.78 -8.31 -13.37
C LEU A 34 10.82 -7.32 -12.72
N GLN A 35 11.28 -6.57 -11.71
CA GLN A 35 10.48 -5.52 -11.07
C GLN A 35 10.13 -4.40 -12.05
N ALA A 36 11.04 -4.01 -12.94
CA ALA A 36 10.79 -3.00 -13.96
C ALA A 36 9.84 -3.48 -15.07
N ALA A 37 9.84 -4.79 -15.37
CA ALA A 37 8.99 -5.37 -16.39
C ALA A 37 7.52 -5.52 -15.95
N VAL A 38 7.25 -5.58 -14.65
CA VAL A 38 5.87 -5.61 -14.13
C VAL A 38 5.34 -4.18 -14.04
N PRO A 39 4.30 -3.81 -14.83
CA PRO A 39 3.75 -2.47 -14.77
C PRO A 39 3.20 -2.19 -13.36
N PRO A 40 3.53 -1.03 -12.76
CA PRO A 40 3.02 -0.71 -11.44
C PRO A 40 1.50 -0.63 -11.49
N GLN A 41 0.84 -1.22 -10.50
CA GLN A 41 -0.60 -1.03 -10.32
C GLN A 41 -0.92 0.45 -10.12
N GLN A 42 -1.97 0.92 -10.79
CA GLN A 42 -2.38 2.32 -10.80
C GLN A 42 -3.87 2.47 -10.49
N LEU A 43 -4.22 3.54 -9.78
CA LEU A 43 -5.59 4.02 -9.63
C LEU A 43 -5.83 5.23 -10.51
N THR A 44 -7.00 5.29 -11.11
CA THR A 44 -7.47 6.49 -11.82
C THR A 44 -8.20 7.38 -10.81
N LEU A 45 -7.65 8.55 -10.53
CA LEU A 45 -8.13 9.48 -9.51
C LEU A 45 -8.31 10.89 -10.10
N SER A 46 -9.13 11.71 -9.45
CA SER A 46 -9.32 13.11 -9.81
C SER A 46 -8.26 14.00 -9.14
N HIS A 47 -7.65 14.90 -9.90
CA HIS A 47 -6.81 15.97 -9.41
C HIS A 47 -7.12 17.25 -10.17
N ARG A 48 -7.58 18.30 -9.47
CA ARG A 48 -7.94 19.60 -10.08
C ARG A 48 -8.89 19.46 -11.28
N GLY A 49 -9.88 18.57 -11.18
CA GLY A 49 -10.88 18.33 -12.22
C GLY A 49 -10.44 17.42 -13.37
N ARG A 50 -9.22 16.89 -13.35
CA ARG A 50 -8.70 15.97 -14.38
C ARG A 50 -8.48 14.57 -13.81
N GLN A 51 -8.71 13.55 -14.63
CA GLN A 51 -8.37 12.18 -14.30
C GLN A 51 -6.87 11.95 -14.50
N VAL A 52 -6.22 11.38 -13.49
CA VAL A 52 -4.78 11.07 -13.48
C VAL A 52 -4.58 9.66 -12.96
N ARG A 53 -3.58 8.96 -13.50
CA ARG A 53 -3.19 7.64 -13.01
C ARG A 53 -2.11 7.78 -11.95
N VAL A 54 -2.36 7.22 -10.77
CA VAL A 54 -1.46 7.30 -9.61
C VAL A 54 -1.01 5.90 -9.23
N ALA A 55 0.29 5.68 -9.12
CA ALA A 55 0.84 4.39 -8.70
C ALA A 55 0.42 4.07 -7.27
N ILE A 56 -0.20 2.91 -7.07
CA ILE A 56 -0.75 2.47 -5.77
C ILE A 56 0.33 2.45 -4.69
N ALA A 57 1.54 2.04 -5.04
CA ALA A 57 2.69 2.00 -4.13
C ALA A 57 3.02 3.37 -3.50
N THR A 58 2.66 4.50 -4.14
CA THR A 58 2.93 5.86 -3.66
C THR A 58 1.86 6.42 -2.72
N ILE A 59 0.74 5.70 -2.59
CA ILE A 59 -0.39 6.11 -1.73
C ILE A 59 -0.04 5.77 -0.29
N LEU A 60 -0.13 6.77 0.59
CA LEU A 60 0.07 6.65 2.03
C LEU A 60 -1.18 6.13 2.72
N PHE A 61 -2.32 6.76 2.46
CA PHE A 61 -3.63 6.38 3.00
C PHE A 61 -4.76 6.99 2.18
N CYS A 62 -5.97 6.47 2.37
CA CYS A 62 -7.20 7.04 1.85
C CYS A 62 -8.15 7.32 3.01
N GLU A 63 -8.83 8.46 2.98
CA GLU A 63 -9.82 8.84 3.98
C GLU A 63 -11.12 9.31 3.34
N ALA A 64 -12.25 8.91 3.92
CA ALA A 64 -13.56 9.39 3.52
C ALA A 64 -13.83 10.75 4.20
N ALA A 65 -14.07 11.78 3.39
CA ALA A 65 -14.47 13.11 3.83
C ALA A 65 -15.76 13.51 3.10
N GLY A 66 -16.89 13.48 3.81
CA GLY A 66 -18.21 13.73 3.22
C GLY A 66 -18.58 12.67 2.17
N HIS A 67 -18.85 13.12 0.95
CA HIS A 67 -19.26 12.27 -0.18
C HIS A 67 -18.12 11.81 -1.09
N GLN A 68 -16.87 12.05 -0.71
CA GLN A 68 -15.70 11.68 -1.50
C GLN A 68 -14.65 11.00 -0.63
N VAL A 69 -13.78 10.24 -1.29
CA VAL A 69 -12.57 9.71 -0.69
C VAL A 69 -11.39 10.54 -1.15
N THR A 70 -10.65 11.09 -0.20
CA THR A 70 -9.36 11.72 -0.43
C THR A 70 -8.27 10.65 -0.39
N VAL A 71 -7.39 10.65 -1.38
CA VAL A 71 -6.25 9.73 -1.50
C VAL A 71 -4.98 10.54 -1.32
N HIS A 72 -4.17 10.16 -0.33
CA HIS A 72 -3.00 10.92 0.11
C HIS A 72 -1.74 10.25 -0.41
N THR A 73 -0.95 10.96 -1.22
CA THR A 73 0.47 10.65 -1.43
C THR A 73 1.33 11.58 -0.57
N ALA A 74 2.65 11.41 -0.59
CA ALA A 74 3.55 12.31 0.14
C ALA A 74 3.38 13.78 -0.27
N GLY A 75 3.33 14.05 -1.58
CA GLY A 75 3.30 15.43 -2.11
C GLY A 75 1.94 15.93 -2.57
N GLN A 76 0.95 15.06 -2.77
CA GLN A 76 -0.32 15.44 -3.40
C GLN A 76 -1.55 14.86 -2.68
N LEU A 77 -2.69 15.45 -3.00
CA LEU A 77 -4.02 14.98 -2.64
C LEU A 77 -4.82 14.75 -3.91
N TYR A 78 -5.45 13.58 -3.98
CA TYR A 78 -6.34 13.20 -5.07
C TYR A 78 -7.71 12.89 -4.49
N THR A 79 -8.74 12.83 -5.33
CA THR A 79 -10.08 12.42 -4.89
C THR A 79 -10.68 11.36 -5.80
N THR A 80 -11.55 10.54 -5.23
CA THR A 80 -12.44 9.64 -5.98
C THR A 80 -13.86 9.73 -5.42
N ARG A 81 -14.84 9.49 -6.30
CA ARG A 81 -16.26 9.34 -5.91
C ARG A 81 -16.59 7.90 -5.48
N GLU A 82 -15.68 6.97 -5.73
CA GLU A 82 -15.80 5.59 -5.26
C GLU A 82 -15.82 5.58 -3.72
N PRO A 83 -16.85 4.98 -3.08
CA PRO A 83 -16.90 4.84 -1.63
C PRO A 83 -15.70 4.08 -1.07
N LEU A 84 -15.24 4.46 0.12
CA LEU A 84 -14.03 3.89 0.72
C LEU A 84 -14.09 2.37 0.94
N TYR A 85 -15.28 1.78 1.08
CA TYR A 85 -15.43 0.33 1.23
C TYR A 85 -15.19 -0.40 -0.10
N GLN A 86 -15.72 0.12 -1.22
CA GLN A 86 -15.48 -0.43 -2.56
C GLN A 86 -14.01 -0.26 -2.95
N LEU A 87 -13.44 0.92 -2.65
CA LEU A 87 -12.02 1.17 -2.88
C LEU A 87 -11.15 0.16 -2.11
N ALA A 88 -11.52 -0.19 -0.87
CA ALA A 88 -10.78 -1.15 -0.07
C ALA A 88 -10.80 -2.58 -0.64
N GLU A 89 -11.88 -2.99 -1.31
CA GLU A 89 -11.99 -4.31 -1.95
C GLU A 89 -11.07 -4.46 -3.18
N ARG A 90 -10.69 -3.35 -3.80
CA ARG A 90 -9.84 -3.32 -5.00
C ARG A 90 -8.37 -3.04 -4.70
N LEU A 91 -8.07 -2.56 -3.50
CA LEU A 91 -6.72 -2.24 -3.09
C LEU A 91 -5.99 -3.52 -2.66
N PRO A 92 -4.67 -3.63 -2.91
CA PRO A 92 -3.90 -4.80 -2.49
C PRO A 92 -3.89 -4.98 -0.96
N ASP A 93 -3.54 -6.17 -0.51
CA ASP A 93 -3.50 -6.58 0.91
C ASP A 93 -2.58 -5.71 1.80
N GLN A 94 -1.69 -4.92 1.20
CA GLN A 94 -0.91 -3.92 1.93
C GLN A 94 -1.77 -2.78 2.50
N PHE A 95 -3.00 -2.59 2.01
CA PHE A 95 -3.93 -1.58 2.52
C PHE A 95 -4.74 -2.12 3.70
N ILE A 96 -4.52 -1.56 4.87
CA ILE A 96 -5.13 -2.00 6.13
C ILE A 96 -6.11 -0.95 6.64
N ARG A 97 -7.30 -1.39 7.09
CA ARG A 97 -8.28 -0.49 7.69
C ARG A 97 -7.73 0.13 8.98
N ALA A 98 -7.75 1.45 9.06
CA ALA A 98 -7.27 2.23 10.21
C ALA A 98 -8.42 2.79 11.06
N SER A 99 -9.57 3.05 10.43
CA SER A 99 -10.78 3.54 11.09
C SER A 99 -12.03 3.18 10.25
N LYS A 100 -13.23 3.60 10.69
CA LYS A 100 -14.43 3.50 9.83
C LYS A 100 -14.31 4.32 8.54
N SER A 101 -13.48 5.36 8.54
CA SER A 101 -13.33 6.31 7.44
C SER A 101 -11.91 6.37 6.89
N ALA A 102 -11.01 5.45 7.24
CA ALA A 102 -9.64 5.46 6.74
C ALA A 102 -9.04 4.07 6.52
N ILE A 103 -8.27 3.92 5.43
CA ILE A 103 -7.40 2.78 5.10
C ILE A 103 -5.98 3.31 4.88
N LEU A 104 -4.96 2.63 5.37
CA LEU A 104 -3.56 3.02 5.21
C LEU A 104 -2.78 1.99 4.42
N ASN A 105 -1.76 2.41 3.69
CA ASN A 105 -0.81 1.51 3.06
C ASN A 105 0.29 1.18 4.08
N ARG A 106 0.33 -0.07 4.57
CA ARG A 106 1.31 -0.51 5.56
C ARG A 106 2.74 -0.35 5.03
N ASP A 107 2.93 -0.42 3.72
CA ASP A 107 4.27 -0.36 3.15
C ASP A 107 4.90 1.02 3.25
N GLN A 108 4.05 2.05 3.34
CA GLN A 108 4.44 3.44 3.48
C GLN A 108 4.56 3.87 4.95
N VAL A 109 4.27 2.98 5.92
CA VAL A 109 4.37 3.31 7.34
C VAL A 109 5.83 3.41 7.76
N ALA A 110 6.16 4.49 8.46
CA ALA A 110 7.45 4.70 9.11
C ALA A 110 7.40 4.31 10.59
N SER A 111 6.31 4.64 11.29
CA SER A 111 6.16 4.29 12.71
C SER A 111 4.69 4.25 13.14
N LEU A 112 4.40 3.42 14.13
CA LEU A 112 3.13 3.41 14.87
C LEU A 112 3.41 3.74 16.34
N THR A 113 2.93 4.89 16.81
CA THR A 113 3.12 5.36 18.19
C THR A 113 1.81 5.33 18.94
N ARG A 114 1.80 4.72 20.13
CA ARG A 114 0.67 4.77 21.05
C ARG A 114 0.84 5.93 22.02
N SER A 115 -0.18 6.78 22.13
CA SER A 115 -0.19 7.91 23.06
C SER A 115 -1.52 7.98 23.83
N LEU A 116 -1.58 8.85 24.84
CA LEU A 116 -2.82 9.17 25.56
C LEU A 116 -3.90 9.74 24.63
N THR A 117 -3.50 10.43 23.57
CA THR A 117 -4.41 11.07 22.59
C THR A 117 -4.86 10.13 21.47
N GLY A 118 -4.32 8.92 21.40
CA GLY A 118 -4.64 7.93 20.38
C GLY A 118 -3.44 7.20 19.82
N ASN A 119 -3.69 6.34 18.85
CA ASN A 119 -2.66 5.59 18.13
C ASN A 119 -2.36 6.33 16.82
N LEU A 120 -1.11 6.74 16.60
CA LEU A 120 -0.70 7.60 15.51
C LEU A 120 0.25 6.87 14.57
N VAL A 121 -0.07 6.89 13.28
CA VAL A 121 0.80 6.40 12.21
C VAL A 121 1.50 7.58 11.56
N LYS A 122 2.81 7.46 11.38
CA LYS A 122 3.62 8.35 10.53
C LYS A 122 4.04 7.61 9.27
N PHE A 123 4.19 8.34 8.18
CA PHE A 123 4.54 7.77 6.87
C PHE A 123 5.96 8.14 6.46
N GLN A 124 6.57 7.28 5.65
CA GLN A 124 7.89 7.50 5.09
C GLN A 124 7.87 8.73 4.18
N GLN A 125 8.94 9.54 4.24
CA GLN A 125 9.15 10.68 3.34
C GLN A 125 7.96 11.68 3.32
N SER A 126 7.21 11.78 4.42
CA SER A 126 6.00 12.60 4.50
C SER A 126 5.78 13.13 5.91
N HIS A 127 5.30 14.37 6.03
CA HIS A 127 4.87 14.94 7.30
C HIS A 127 3.44 14.52 7.67
N LYS A 128 2.73 13.84 6.77
CA LYS A 128 1.35 13.40 6.99
C LYS A 128 1.29 12.33 8.07
N GLN A 129 0.19 12.33 8.80
CA GLN A 129 -0.05 11.42 9.90
C GLN A 129 -1.50 10.95 9.86
N LEU A 130 -1.75 9.75 10.41
CA LEU A 130 -3.09 9.18 10.46
C LEU A 130 -3.35 8.57 11.84
N TYR A 131 -4.48 8.92 12.45
CA TYR A 131 -4.92 8.27 13.68
C TYR A 131 -5.61 6.95 13.38
N VAL A 132 -5.22 5.91 14.12
CA VAL A 132 -5.81 4.58 14.10
C VAL A 132 -6.78 4.44 15.27
N SER A 133 -8.03 4.10 14.96
CA SER A 133 -9.05 3.93 15.99
C SER A 133 -8.77 2.70 16.85
N ARG A 134 -9.21 2.72 18.11
CA ARG A 134 -9.01 1.61 19.06
C ARG A 134 -9.43 0.26 18.50
N ARG A 135 -10.51 0.23 17.73
CA ARG A 135 -11.06 -1.00 17.11
C ARG A 135 -10.09 -1.63 16.10
N TYR A 136 -9.37 -0.82 15.31
CA TYR A 136 -8.53 -1.31 14.22
C TYR A 136 -7.04 -1.38 14.59
N TYR A 137 -6.65 -0.87 15.75
CA TYR A 137 -5.26 -0.87 16.21
C TYR A 137 -4.62 -2.26 16.19
N GLY A 138 -5.34 -3.29 16.63
CA GLY A 138 -4.83 -4.66 16.64
C GLY A 138 -4.48 -5.17 15.24
N ASP A 139 -5.30 -4.87 14.25
CA ASP A 139 -5.10 -5.30 12.87
C ASP A 139 -3.91 -4.57 12.24
N VAL A 140 -3.83 -3.25 12.44
CA VAL A 140 -2.71 -2.43 11.96
C VAL A 140 -1.40 -2.88 12.61
N LYS A 141 -1.38 -3.08 13.93
CA LYS A 141 -0.18 -3.53 14.66
C LYS A 141 0.31 -4.87 14.11
N ARG A 142 -0.57 -5.88 13.99
CA ARG A 142 -0.19 -7.20 13.45
C ARG A 142 0.33 -7.12 12.02
N ALA A 143 -0.26 -6.26 11.18
CA ALA A 143 0.18 -6.08 9.81
C ALA A 143 1.60 -5.48 9.73
N LEU A 144 1.98 -4.60 10.66
CA LEU A 144 3.32 -4.00 10.72
C LEU A 144 4.37 -4.93 11.33
N GLU A 145 4.00 -5.73 12.34
CA GLU A 145 4.90 -6.72 12.96
C GLU A 145 5.36 -7.79 11.96
N ARG A 146 4.45 -8.28 11.10
CA ARG A 146 4.78 -9.25 10.04
C ARG A 146 5.82 -8.74 9.03
N LYS A 147 5.98 -7.42 8.93
CA LYS A 147 6.94 -6.79 8.02
C LYS A 147 8.29 -6.47 8.69
N GLY A 148 8.43 -6.68 10.01
CA GLY A 148 9.62 -6.28 10.75
C GLY A 148 9.79 -4.76 10.89
N GLN A 149 8.70 -3.99 10.74
CA GLN A 149 8.71 -2.51 10.83
C GLN A 149 8.52 -1.96 12.25
N LEU A 150 8.45 -2.85 13.25
CA LEU A 150 8.41 -2.50 14.67
C LEU A 150 9.70 -3.05 15.30
N GLY A 151 10.80 -2.33 15.07
CA GLY A 151 12.14 -2.59 15.60
C GLY A 151 12.88 -1.28 15.79
#